data_AF-A0A6H1RAE5-F1
#
_entry.id   AF-A0A6H1RAE5-F1
#
_cell.length_a   1.000
_cell.length_b   1.000
_cell.length_c   1.000
_cell.angle_alpha   90.00
_cell.angle_beta   90.00
_cell.angle_gamma   90.00
#
_symmetry.space_group_name_H-M   'P 1'
#
loop_
_entity.id
_entity.type
_entity.pdbx_description
1 polymer ?
#
loop_
_entity_poly.entity_id
_entity_poly.type
_entity_poly.pdbx_seq_one_letter_code
_entity_poly.pdbx_strand_id
1 'polypeptide(L)'
;MCGVGKVGLVHGSTPEKSSHQLVVWRQLVDALDQLEVVWRNIRVTVPRSSASSQLPANVATALAKATERGTRTIAEVTDVLVTQLDSGAAFRPVAVALRQALDEWPER
;
A
#
# COMPACT_ATOMS: atom_id res chain seq x y z
N MET A 1 37.11 40.94 27.22
CA MET A 1 36.99 41.41 25.81
C MET A 1 36.40 40.28 24.99
N CYS A 2 35.42 40.62 24.16
CA CYS A 2 34.48 39.75 23.45
C CYS A 2 35.12 38.91 22.33
N GLY A 3 34.44 37.82 21.94
CA GLY A 3 34.72 37.08 20.71
C GLY A 3 33.86 35.82 20.58
N VAL A 4 32.58 36.01 20.25
CA VAL A 4 31.59 34.96 19.94
C VAL A 4 31.82 34.43 18.52
N GLY A 5 31.67 33.12 18.30
CA GLY A 5 31.68 32.49 16.99
C GLY A 5 30.93 31.15 16.95
N LYS A 6 29.60 31.21 17.11
CA LYS A 6 28.60 30.20 16.76
C LYS A 6 28.71 29.94 15.23
N VAL A 7 28.66 28.73 14.69
CA VAL A 7 27.50 27.99 14.14
C VAL A 7 28.14 26.87 13.29
N GLY A 8 27.81 25.60 13.47
CA GLY A 8 26.80 25.00 12.61
C GLY A 8 26.60 23.52 12.90
N LEU A 9 25.47 23.23 13.55
CA LEU A 9 24.77 21.97 13.40
C LEU A 9 24.60 21.71 11.90
N VAL A 10 25.25 20.67 11.39
CA VAL A 10 24.82 20.04 10.14
C VAL A 10 23.51 19.33 10.47
N HIS A 11 22.42 20.11 10.50
CA HIS A 11 21.09 19.56 10.30
C HIS A 11 21.15 18.92 8.92
N GLY A 12 21.21 17.58 8.90
CA GLY A 12 20.89 16.81 7.72
C GLY A 12 19.47 17.18 7.32
N SER A 13 19.35 18.17 6.44
CA SER A 13 18.13 18.53 5.77
C SER A 13 17.72 17.32 4.97
N THR A 14 16.86 16.48 5.55
CA THR A 14 16.00 15.61 4.77
C THR A 14 15.36 16.50 3.72
N PRO A 15 15.60 16.29 2.41
CA PRO A 15 15.05 17.16 1.38
C PRO A 15 13.54 17.23 1.60
N GLU A 16 13.00 18.44 1.72
CA GLU A 16 11.56 18.65 1.85
C GLU A 16 10.89 17.87 0.73
N LYS A 17 10.13 16.84 1.11
CA LYS A 17 9.39 15.98 0.19
C LYS A 17 8.56 16.92 -0.69
N SER A 18 8.82 16.95 -1.99
CA SER A 18 8.21 17.96 -2.87
C SER A 18 6.68 17.89 -2.72
N SER A 19 6.00 19.04 -2.74
CA SER A 19 4.54 19.10 -2.57
C SER A 19 3.81 18.12 -3.49
N HIS A 20 4.34 17.89 -4.69
CA HIS A 20 3.84 16.90 -5.63
C HIS A 20 3.93 15.44 -5.12
N GLN A 21 5.05 15.05 -4.51
CA GLN A 21 5.18 13.72 -3.92
C GLN A 21 4.16 13.50 -2.79
N LEU A 22 3.96 14.50 -1.93
CA LEU A 22 2.95 14.41 -0.86
C LEU A 22 1.53 14.25 -1.41
N VAL A 23 1.20 14.93 -2.52
CA VAL A 23 -0.09 14.75 -3.20
C VAL A 23 -0.27 13.33 -3.72
N VAL A 24 0.74 12.74 -4.35
CA VAL A 24 0.67 11.35 -4.84
C VAL A 24 0.51 10.35 -3.70
N TRP A 25 1.24 10.54 -2.59
CA TRP A 25 1.05 9.71 -1.39
C TRP A 25 -0.35 9.85 -0.80
N ARG A 26 -0.94 11.05 -0.83
CA ARG A 26 -2.31 11.26 -0.36
C ARG A 26 -3.33 10.54 -1.24
N GLN A 27 -3.16 10.62 -2.56
CA GLN A 27 -4.03 9.89 -3.50
C GLN A 27 -3.99 8.38 -3.28
N LEU A 28 -2.82 7.83 -2.94
CA LEU A 28 -2.69 6.42 -2.60
C LEU A 28 -3.47 6.06 -1.33
N VAL A 29 -3.39 6.89 -0.28
CA VAL A 29 -4.17 6.70 0.96
C VAL A 29 -5.67 6.71 0.65
N ASP A 30 -6.14 7.72 -0.09
CA ASP A 30 -7.55 7.85 -0.43
C ASP A 30 -8.05 6.65 -1.28
N ALA A 31 -7.21 6.10 -2.16
CA ALA A 31 -7.52 4.91 -2.94
C ALA A 31 -7.66 3.64 -2.08
N LEU A 32 -6.81 3.47 -1.06
CA LEU A 32 -6.87 2.35 -0.14
C LEU A 32 -8.13 2.41 0.74
N ASP A 33 -8.50 3.61 1.22
CA ASP A 33 -9.75 3.81 1.97
C ASP A 33 -10.97 3.48 1.11
N GLN A 34 -10.97 3.91 -0.15
CA GLN A 34 -12.06 3.62 -1.09
C GLN A 34 -12.18 2.11 -1.38
N LEU A 35 -11.07 1.38 -1.45
CA LEU A 35 -11.08 -0.08 -1.61
C LEU A 35 -11.81 -0.76 -0.43
N GLU A 36 -11.54 -0.33 0.81
CA GLU A 36 -12.22 -0.86 1.99
C GLU A 36 -13.73 -0.60 1.94
N VAL A 37 -14.13 0.64 1.59
CA VAL A 37 -15.54 1.03 1.46
C VAL A 37 -16.26 0.16 0.41
N VAL A 38 -15.65 -0.02 -0.76
CA VAL A 38 -16.22 -0.85 -1.83
C VAL A 38 -16.33 -2.32 -1.40
N TRP A 39 -15.30 -2.87 -0.78
CA TRP A 39 -15.32 -4.26 -0.30
C TRP A 39 -16.38 -4.49 0.77
N ARG A 40 -16.54 -3.54 1.69
CA ARG A 40 -17.60 -3.57 2.72
C ARG A 40 -18.98 -3.61 2.08
N ASN A 41 -19.23 -2.78 1.07
CA ASN A 41 -20.50 -2.78 0.35
C ASN A 41 -20.76 -4.12 -0.35
N ILE A 42 -19.77 -4.69 -1.06
CA ILE A 42 -19.89 -6.01 -1.69
C ILE A 42 -20.29 -7.08 -0.65
N ARG A 43 -19.65 -7.09 0.52
CA ARG A 43 -19.96 -8.06 1.59
C ARG A 43 -21.37 -7.92 2.16
N VAL A 44 -21.93 -6.72 2.16
CA VAL A 44 -23.31 -6.47 2.60
C VAL A 44 -24.32 -6.91 1.53
N THR A 45 -23.99 -6.73 0.26
CA THR A 45 -24.92 -6.98 -0.86
C THR A 45 -24.94 -8.43 -1.33
N VAL A 46 -23.85 -9.20 -1.17
CA VAL A 46 -23.76 -10.60 -1.64
C VAL A 46 -24.20 -11.57 -0.50
N PRO A 47 -25.35 -12.25 -0.61
CA PRO A 47 -25.80 -13.20 0.41
C PRO A 47 -24.87 -14.42 0.47
N ARG A 48 -24.51 -14.86 1.68
CA ARG A 48 -23.57 -15.97 1.92
C ARG A 48 -23.96 -17.34 1.34
N SER A 49 -25.21 -17.55 0.89
CA SER A 49 -25.71 -18.88 0.52
C SER A 49 -26.26 -19.01 -0.92
N SER A 50 -25.98 -18.06 -1.81
CA SER A 50 -26.48 -18.15 -3.17
C SER A 50 -25.44 -18.81 -4.08
N ALA A 51 -25.59 -20.12 -4.32
CA ALA A 51 -24.87 -20.87 -5.35
C ALA A 51 -25.02 -20.24 -6.77
N SER A 52 -25.97 -19.32 -6.93
CA SER A 52 -26.27 -18.51 -8.11
C SER A 52 -25.53 -17.16 -8.19
N SER A 53 -24.70 -16.81 -7.20
CA SER A 53 -23.88 -15.58 -7.20
C SER A 53 -22.51 -15.77 -7.85
N GLN A 54 -22.44 -16.58 -8.90
CA GLN A 54 -21.21 -16.69 -9.68
C GLN A 54 -21.00 -15.36 -10.42
N LEU A 55 -19.87 -14.71 -10.14
CA LEU A 55 -19.44 -13.55 -10.91
C LEU A 55 -19.40 -13.94 -12.39
N PRO A 56 -19.89 -13.09 -13.31
CA PRO A 56 -19.64 -13.28 -14.73
C PRO A 56 -18.15 -13.53 -14.99
N ALA A 57 -17.80 -14.49 -15.85
CA ALA A 57 -16.42 -14.95 -16.01
C ALA A 57 -15.44 -13.81 -16.36
N ASN A 58 -15.89 -12.83 -17.14
CA ASN A 58 -15.13 -11.62 -17.46
C ASN A 58 -14.87 -10.74 -16.22
N VAL A 59 -15.85 -10.63 -15.32
CA VAL A 59 -15.71 -9.91 -14.05
C VAL A 59 -14.78 -10.67 -13.10
N ALA A 60 -14.92 -12.00 -13.00
CA ALA A 60 -14.03 -12.83 -12.18
C ALA A 60 -12.57 -12.74 -12.64
N THR A 61 -12.33 -12.79 -13.95
CA THR A 61 -10.99 -12.64 -14.54
C THR A 61 -10.41 -11.25 -14.32
N ALA A 62 -11.23 -10.20 -14.53
CA ALA A 62 -10.80 -8.83 -14.29
C ALA A 62 -10.47 -8.60 -12.80
N LEU A 63 -11.29 -9.16 -11.90
CA LEU A 63 -11.06 -9.11 -10.47
C LEU A 63 -9.76 -9.83 -10.10
N ALA A 64 -9.52 -11.05 -10.60
CA ALA A 64 -8.28 -11.79 -10.34
C ALA A 64 -7.03 -10.99 -10.77
N LYS A 65 -7.05 -10.38 -11.97
CA LYS A 65 -5.96 -9.52 -12.46
C LYS A 65 -5.80 -8.24 -11.64
N ALA A 66 -6.91 -7.63 -11.22
CA ALA A 66 -6.89 -6.44 -10.38
C ALA A 66 -6.33 -6.75 -8.99
N THR A 67 -6.69 -7.91 -8.41
CA THR A 67 -6.16 -8.36 -7.12
C THR A 67 -4.68 -8.71 -7.20
N GLU A 68 -4.21 -9.38 -8.26
CA GLU A 68 -2.77 -9.61 -8.50
C GLU A 68 -1.99 -8.28 -8.46
N ARG A 69 -2.45 -7.29 -9.24
CA ARG A 69 -1.83 -5.96 -9.29
C ARG A 69 -1.91 -5.23 -7.95
N GLY A 70 -3.07 -5.29 -7.28
CA GLY A 70 -3.28 -4.67 -5.97
C GLY A 70 -2.35 -5.26 -4.91
N THR A 71 -2.22 -6.58 -4.85
CA THR A 71 -1.28 -7.27 -3.94
C THR A 71 0.16 -6.84 -4.20
N ARG A 72 0.58 -6.72 -5.48
CA ARG A 72 1.90 -6.21 -5.85
C ARG A 72 2.12 -4.78 -5.36
N THR A 73 1.16 -3.90 -5.59
CA THR A 73 1.23 -2.51 -5.10
C THR A 73 1.31 -2.45 -3.57
N ILE A 74 0.52 -3.25 -2.85
CA ILE A 74 0.57 -3.29 -1.38
C ILE A 74 1.91 -3.84 -0.88
N ALA A 75 2.50 -4.82 -1.55
CA ALA A 75 3.83 -5.33 -1.23
C ALA A 75 4.89 -4.22 -1.32
N GLU A 76 4.91 -3.47 -2.42
CA GLU A 76 5.83 -2.35 -2.64
C GLU A 76 5.62 -1.22 -1.61
N VAL A 77 4.37 -0.89 -1.29
CA VAL A 77 4.07 0.08 -0.22
C VAL A 77 4.60 -0.41 1.12
N THR A 78 4.43 -1.70 1.43
CA THR A 78 4.93 -2.29 2.67
C THR A 78 6.46 -2.25 2.74
N ASP A 79 7.16 -2.45 1.62
CA ASP A 79 8.63 -2.27 1.55
C ASP A 79 9.07 -0.84 1.85
N VAL A 80 8.31 0.16 1.36
CA VAL A 80 8.54 1.56 1.71
C VAL A 80 8.37 1.78 3.21
N LEU A 81 7.34 1.20 3.83
CA LEU A 81 7.11 1.30 5.28
C LEU A 81 8.20 0.61 6.11
N VAL A 82 8.71 -0.54 5.64
CA VAL A 82 9.87 -1.23 6.27
C VAL A 82 11.09 -0.32 6.33
N THR A 83 11.26 0.56 5.34
CA THR A 83 12.43 1.42 5.21
C THR A 83 12.25 2.78 5.88
N GLN A 84 11.04 3.34 5.89
CA GLN A 84 10.77 4.71 6.33
C GLN A 84 10.24 4.86 7.75
N LEU A 85 9.69 3.80 8.35
CA LEU A 85 9.23 3.84 9.74
C LEU A 85 10.30 3.35 10.70
N ASP A 86 10.44 4.01 11.85
CA ASP A 86 11.31 3.55 12.94
C ASP A 86 10.93 2.14 13.42
N SER A 87 9.64 1.79 13.31
CA SER A 87 9.08 0.46 13.57
C SER A 87 9.03 -0.45 12.32
N GLY A 88 9.73 -0.07 11.24
CA GLY A 88 9.71 -0.75 9.94
C GLY A 88 9.99 -2.26 9.99
N ALA A 89 10.78 -2.71 10.97
CA ALA A 89 11.05 -4.13 11.19
C ALA A 89 9.76 -4.96 11.41
N ALA A 90 8.71 -4.38 12.00
CA ALA A 90 7.43 -5.04 12.22
C ALA A 90 6.66 -5.34 10.92
N PHE A 91 6.94 -4.58 9.85
CA PHE A 91 6.30 -4.76 8.54
C PHE A 91 7.03 -5.77 7.66
N ARG A 92 8.27 -6.15 8.01
CA ARG A 92 9.10 -7.06 7.20
C ARG A 92 8.44 -8.44 6.98
N PRO A 93 7.85 -9.11 7.99
CA PRO A 93 7.16 -10.37 7.78
C PRO A 93 5.97 -10.24 6.81
N VAL A 94 5.25 -9.11 6.87
CA VAL A 94 4.11 -8.83 5.99
C VAL A 94 4.59 -8.65 4.54
N ALA A 95 5.66 -7.88 4.32
CA ALA A 95 6.24 -7.70 2.99
C ALA A 95 6.69 -9.04 2.37
N VAL A 96 7.31 -9.92 3.17
CA VAL A 96 7.72 -11.26 2.74
C VAL A 96 6.50 -12.10 2.35
N ALA A 97 5.46 -12.14 3.19
CA ALA A 97 4.26 -12.92 2.93
C ALA A 97 3.53 -12.44 1.66
N LEU A 98 3.45 -11.13 1.43
CA LEU A 98 2.84 -10.57 0.22
C LEU A 98 3.60 -10.95 -1.05
N ARG A 99 4.93 -10.99 -1.00
CA ARG A 99 5.76 -11.44 -2.13
C ARG A 99 5.59 -12.93 -2.41
N GLN A 100 5.60 -13.76 -1.37
CA GLN A 100 5.33 -15.19 -1.51
C GLN A 100 3.96 -15.45 -2.14
N ALA A 101 2.94 -14.72 -1.69
CA ALA A 101 1.60 -14.81 -2.28
C ALA A 101 1.55 -14.37 -3.76
N LEU A 102 2.44 -13.48 -4.20
CA LEU A 102 2.58 -13.10 -5.61
C LEU A 102 3.30 -14.16 -6.43
N ASP A 103 4.33 -14.80 -5.87
CA ASP A 103 5.06 -15.90 -6.51
C ASP A 103 4.17 -17.14 -6.71
N GLU A 104 3.23 -17.36 -5.79
CA GLU A 104 2.24 -18.44 -5.85
C GLU A 104 0.96 -18.08 -6.64
N TRP A 105 0.84 -16.83 -7.11
CA TRP A 105 -0.34 -16.41 -7.84
C TRP A 105 -0.47 -17.23 -9.12
N PRO A 106 -1.63 -17.86 -9.41
CA PRO A 106 -1.77 -18.74 -10.58
C PRO A 106 -1.29 -18.02 -11.84
N GLU A 107 -0.31 -18.63 -12.51
CA GLU A 107 0.26 -18.08 -13.75
C GLU A 107 -0.86 -17.82 -14.79
N ARG A 108 -0.64 -16.77 -15.57
CA ARG A 108 -1.59 -16.18 -16.52
C ARG A 108 -2.06 -17.12 -17.62
#